data_AF-A0A522B1I0-F1
#
_entry.id   AF-A0A522B1I0-F1
#
_cell.length_a   1.000
_cell.length_b   1.000
_cell.length_c   1.000
_cell.angle_alpha   90.00
_cell.angle_beta   90.00
_cell.angle_gamma   90.00
#
_symmetry.space_group_name_H-M   'P 1'
#
loop_
_entity.id
_entity.type
_entity.pdbx_description
1 polymer ?
#
loop_
_entity_poly.entity_id
_entity_poly.type
_entity_poly.pdbx_seq_one_letter_code
_entity_poly.pdbx_strand_id
1 'polypeptide(L)'
;MAQLLKSYNLLERGCGMGKWLSGLRVAVWACALVILAAPAVSAELYELTESEVMELEKFGAADVSLFGIKLGDSEAKVKDNLIKIKIPGVRVDVQDVFVMLFDKRSPSNAMAGVRLMDGKVDYIFITQRFAHLAAGVFRLVLRGEGIDEARKLLGKEEFAEDQTTFTKLNYKGGALVILFSGRDITVEFNAGV
;
A
#
# COMPACT_ATOMS: atom_id res chain seq x y z
N MET A 1 -42.89 74.59 0.04
CA MET A 1 -43.94 74.01 0.92
C MET A 1 -43.33 72.81 1.60
N ALA A 2 -42.85 72.99 2.84
CA ALA A 2 -43.51 72.53 4.07
C ALA A 2 -43.14 71.05 4.34
N GLN A 3 -42.63 70.62 5.49
CA GLN A 3 -42.41 71.22 6.80
C GLN A 3 -41.64 70.18 7.66
N LEU A 4 -40.85 70.68 8.61
CA LEU A 4 -40.60 70.16 9.98
C LEU A 4 -40.01 68.74 10.19
N LEU A 5 -38.79 68.62 10.75
CA LEU A 5 -38.43 68.67 12.19
C LEU A 5 -39.03 67.53 13.04
N LYS A 6 -38.19 66.59 13.49
CA LYS A 6 -37.78 66.51 14.91
C LYS A 6 -36.70 65.45 15.17
N SER A 7 -35.64 65.94 15.79
CA SER A 7 -34.62 65.26 16.59
C SER A 7 -35.22 64.27 17.60
N TYR A 8 -34.50 63.20 17.96
CA TYR A 8 -34.14 62.89 19.36
C TYR A 8 -33.07 61.78 19.41
N ASN A 9 -31.97 62.10 20.11
CA ASN A 9 -30.91 61.19 20.52
C ASN A 9 -31.44 60.07 21.43
N LEU A 10 -30.90 58.86 21.29
CA LEU A 10 -30.52 57.94 22.37
C LEU A 10 -29.59 56.88 21.73
N LEU A 11 -28.27 56.99 21.81
CA LEU A 11 -27.46 56.34 22.85
C LEU A 11 -28.04 54.98 23.29
N GLU A 12 -27.50 53.88 22.77
CA GLU A 12 -26.59 53.01 23.54
C GLU A 12 -26.11 51.79 22.72
N ARG A 13 -24.77 51.69 22.65
CA ARG A 13 -23.93 50.48 22.76
C ARG A 13 -24.53 49.14 22.30
N GLY A 14 -23.99 48.62 21.20
CA GLY A 14 -24.15 47.22 20.80
C GLY A 14 -22.91 46.68 20.11
N CYS A 15 -21.99 46.15 20.92
CA CYS A 15 -21.02 45.08 20.67
C CYS A 15 -20.44 44.90 19.25
N GLY A 16 -19.12 45.10 19.13
CA GLY A 16 -18.34 44.85 17.91
C GLY A 16 -18.34 43.37 17.49
N MET A 17 -19.22 43.03 16.56
CA MET A 17 -19.34 41.69 15.96
C MET A 17 -18.73 41.60 14.55
N GLY A 18 -17.91 42.59 14.14
CA GLY A 18 -17.35 42.69 12.78
C GLY A 18 -15.98 42.05 12.57
N LYS A 19 -15.27 41.64 13.64
CA LYS A 19 -13.90 41.12 13.55
C LYS A 19 -13.78 39.59 13.57
N TRP A 20 -14.85 38.89 13.94
CA TRP A 20 -14.86 37.42 14.01
C TRP A 20 -15.17 36.75 12.66
N LEU A 21 -15.91 37.43 11.77
CA LEU A 21 -16.33 36.87 10.48
C LEU A 21 -15.25 36.98 9.39
N SER A 22 -14.27 37.86 9.54
CA SER A 22 -13.19 38.05 8.57
C SER A 22 -12.04 37.05 8.72
N GLY A 23 -11.69 36.65 9.95
CA GLY A 23 -10.65 35.65 10.21
C GLY A 23 -11.00 34.25 9.72
N LEU A 24 -12.30 33.89 9.78
CA LEU A 24 -12.79 32.58 9.34
C LEU A 24 -12.66 32.38 7.83
N ARG A 25 -12.82 33.46 7.04
CA ARG A 25 -12.71 33.39 5.57
C ARG A 25 -11.26 33.24 5.08
N VAL A 26 -10.29 33.80 5.79
CA VAL A 26 -8.86 33.68 5.43
C VAL A 26 -8.32 32.29 5.78
N ALA A 27 -8.75 31.71 6.91
CA ALA A 27 -8.35 30.36 7.32
C ALA A 27 -8.84 29.27 6.34
N VAL A 28 -10.07 29.40 5.83
CA VAL A 28 -10.66 28.45 4.86
C VAL A 28 -9.90 28.45 3.53
N TRP A 29 -9.42 29.61 3.06
CA TRP A 29 -8.61 29.70 1.84
C TRP A 29 -7.19 29.13 2.02
N ALA A 30 -6.59 29.29 3.20
CA ALA A 30 -5.29 28.69 3.50
C ALA A 30 -5.34 27.16 3.58
N CYS A 31 -6.41 26.58 4.16
CA CYS A 31 -6.61 25.13 4.17
C CYS A 31 -6.85 24.55 2.75
N ALA A 32 -7.57 25.26 1.89
CA ALA A 32 -7.81 24.83 0.52
C ALA A 32 -6.52 24.73 -0.31
N LEU A 33 -5.58 25.66 -0.14
CA LEU A 33 -4.28 25.64 -0.81
C LEU A 33 -3.37 24.50 -0.35
N VAL A 34 -3.45 24.11 0.93
CA VAL A 34 -2.68 22.97 1.47
C VAL A 34 -3.19 21.62 0.94
N ILE A 35 -4.48 21.49 0.68
CA ILE A 35 -5.06 20.26 0.10
C ILE A 35 -4.71 20.11 -1.39
N LEU A 36 -4.55 21.23 -2.13
CA LEU A 36 -4.20 21.23 -3.55
C LEU A 36 -2.69 21.05 -3.83
N ALA A 37 -1.83 21.23 -2.83
CA ALA A 37 -0.38 21.10 -2.96
C ALA A 37 0.18 19.78 -2.39
N ALA A 38 -0.68 18.91 -1.85
CA ALA A 38 -0.26 17.56 -1.51
C ALA A 38 0.09 16.82 -2.81
N PRO A 39 1.30 16.25 -2.96
CA PRO A 39 1.51 15.31 -4.04
C PRO A 39 0.45 14.23 -3.86
N ALA A 40 -0.35 14.01 -4.91
CA ALA A 40 -1.13 12.79 -4.99
C ALA A 40 -0.10 11.65 -4.97
N VAL A 41 0.15 11.09 -3.79
CA VAL A 41 0.73 9.75 -3.67
C VAL A 41 -0.40 8.85 -4.17
N SER A 42 -0.53 8.80 -5.48
CA SER A 42 -1.41 7.87 -6.15
C SER A 42 -0.80 6.51 -5.87
N ALA A 43 -1.46 5.72 -5.03
CA ALA A 43 -1.18 4.30 -4.90
C ALA A 43 -0.99 3.74 -6.31
N GLU A 44 0.13 3.06 -6.56
CA GLU A 44 0.31 2.38 -7.84
C GLU A 44 -0.81 1.35 -7.99
N LEU A 45 -1.36 1.23 -9.21
CA LEU A 45 -2.39 0.22 -9.50
C LEU A 45 -1.81 -1.17 -9.16
N TYR A 46 -2.53 -1.92 -8.33
CA TYR A 46 -2.13 -3.23 -7.78
C TYR A 46 -1.00 -3.23 -6.72
N GLU A 47 -0.90 -2.14 -5.94
CA GLU A 47 -0.11 -2.12 -4.70
C GLU A 47 -0.62 -3.15 -3.68
N LEU A 48 0.27 -4.04 -3.23
CA LEU A 48 -0.08 -5.14 -2.33
C LEU A 48 -0.64 -4.67 -0.99
N THR A 49 -0.34 -3.44 -0.57
CA THR A 49 -0.81 -2.88 0.70
C THR A 49 -2.09 -2.05 0.60
N GLU A 50 -2.52 -1.67 -0.59
CA GLU A 50 -3.61 -0.70 -0.78
C GLU A 50 -4.70 -1.17 -1.75
N SER A 51 -4.37 -2.08 -2.67
CA SER A 51 -5.30 -2.55 -3.71
C SER A 51 -6.19 -3.70 -3.21
N GLU A 52 -7.51 -3.47 -3.21
CA GLU A 52 -8.50 -4.48 -2.81
C GLU A 52 -8.94 -5.42 -3.94
N VAL A 53 -8.11 -5.59 -4.98
CA VAL A 53 -8.48 -6.40 -6.15
C VAL A 53 -8.61 -7.87 -5.76
N MET A 54 -9.75 -8.45 -6.15
CA MET A 54 -10.16 -9.80 -5.74
C MET A 54 -9.94 -10.87 -6.82
N GLU A 55 -9.79 -10.47 -8.08
CA GLU A 55 -9.74 -11.38 -9.23
C GLU A 55 -8.34 -11.38 -9.84
N LEU A 56 -7.79 -12.58 -10.07
CA LEU A 56 -6.44 -12.74 -10.63
C LEU A 56 -6.35 -12.26 -12.07
N GLU A 57 -7.43 -12.32 -12.85
CA GLU A 57 -7.47 -11.97 -14.27
C GLU A 57 -7.21 -10.48 -14.51
N LYS A 58 -7.42 -9.64 -13.49
CA LYS A 58 -7.35 -8.18 -13.61
C LYS A 58 -5.93 -7.62 -13.64
N PHE A 59 -4.91 -8.36 -13.22
CA PHE A 59 -3.54 -7.86 -13.14
C PHE A 59 -2.50 -8.85 -13.69
N GLY A 60 -1.41 -8.34 -14.25
CA GLY A 60 -0.19 -9.10 -14.50
C GLY A 60 0.73 -9.07 -13.27
N ALA A 61 1.62 -10.06 -13.13
CA ALA A 61 2.62 -10.06 -12.06
C ALA A 61 3.52 -8.81 -12.11
N ALA A 62 3.82 -8.31 -13.32
CA ALA A 62 4.59 -7.08 -13.51
C ALA A 62 3.87 -5.81 -13.03
N ASP A 63 2.55 -5.86 -12.87
CA ASP A 63 1.78 -4.71 -12.38
C ASP A 63 1.78 -4.63 -10.85
N VAL A 64 2.10 -5.72 -10.15
CA VAL A 64 2.09 -5.80 -8.70
C VAL A 64 3.25 -5.00 -8.11
N SER A 65 2.95 -4.16 -7.12
CA SER A 65 3.96 -3.41 -6.38
C SER A 65 3.98 -3.73 -4.88
N LEU A 66 5.15 -3.63 -4.28
CA LEU A 66 5.39 -3.64 -2.84
C LEU A 66 5.96 -2.28 -2.42
N PHE A 67 5.14 -1.44 -1.79
CA PHE A 67 5.43 -0.05 -1.47
C PHE A 67 5.96 0.75 -2.68
N GLY A 68 5.31 0.58 -3.84
CA GLY A 68 5.67 1.25 -5.11
C GLY A 68 6.89 0.67 -5.83
N ILE A 69 7.35 -0.54 -5.43
CA ILE A 69 8.40 -1.29 -6.13
C ILE A 69 7.77 -2.45 -6.90
N LYS A 70 7.99 -2.48 -8.22
CA LYS A 70 7.52 -3.52 -9.15
C LYS A 70 8.67 -4.37 -9.68
N LEU A 71 8.31 -5.49 -10.31
CA LEU A 71 9.25 -6.25 -11.13
C LEU A 71 9.80 -5.36 -12.26
N GLY A 72 11.10 -5.47 -12.50
CA GLY A 72 11.85 -4.68 -13.49
C GLY A 72 12.34 -3.32 -13.00
N ASP A 73 11.91 -2.85 -11.83
CA ASP A 73 12.37 -1.59 -11.25
C ASP A 73 13.88 -1.63 -10.94
N SER A 74 14.54 -0.49 -11.07
CA SER A 74 15.99 -0.40 -10.85
C SER A 74 16.36 -0.44 -9.37
N GLU A 75 17.57 -0.92 -9.08
CA GLU A 75 18.16 -0.84 -7.74
C GLU A 75 18.13 0.59 -7.17
N ALA A 76 18.30 1.62 -8.01
CA ALA A 76 18.22 3.01 -7.59
C ALA A 76 16.84 3.37 -7.03
N LYS A 77 15.77 2.94 -7.72
CA LYS A 77 14.38 3.15 -7.25
C LYS A 77 14.14 2.41 -5.93
N VAL A 78 14.63 1.17 -5.78
CA VAL A 78 14.53 0.41 -4.52
C VAL A 78 15.24 1.14 -3.37
N LYS A 79 16.44 1.69 -3.61
CA LYS A 79 17.17 2.46 -2.61
C LYS A 79 16.42 3.73 -2.18
N ASP A 80 15.78 4.40 -3.13
CA ASP A 80 15.08 5.64 -2.85
C ASP A 80 13.72 5.44 -2.19
N ASN A 81 13.00 4.38 -2.56
CA ASN A 81 11.62 4.18 -2.16
C ASN A 81 11.44 3.09 -1.08
N LEU A 82 12.18 1.99 -1.10
CA LEU A 82 11.95 0.88 -0.14
C LEU A 82 12.94 0.91 1.03
N ILE A 83 14.18 1.36 0.81
CA ILE A 83 15.17 1.44 1.90
C ILE A 83 14.95 2.68 2.76
N LYS A 84 14.57 3.80 2.16
CA LYS A 84 14.39 5.08 2.86
C LYS A 84 12.99 5.27 3.44
N ILE A 85 12.00 4.50 3.01
CA ILE A 85 10.62 4.63 3.52
C ILE A 85 10.55 4.29 5.00
N LYS A 86 9.75 5.08 5.72
CA LYS A 86 9.42 4.82 7.12
C LYS A 86 8.05 4.17 7.20
N ILE A 87 8.04 2.85 7.22
CA ILE A 87 6.82 2.07 7.44
C ILE A 87 6.66 1.83 8.96
N PRO A 88 5.56 2.28 9.59
CA PRO A 88 5.31 2.03 11.01
C PRO A 88 5.36 0.54 11.35
N GLY A 89 6.06 0.18 12.43
CA GLY A 89 6.19 -1.22 12.87
C GLY A 89 7.11 -2.10 12.02
N VAL A 90 7.70 -1.58 10.93
CA VAL A 90 8.53 -2.37 10.00
C VAL A 90 9.99 -1.92 10.02
N ARG A 91 10.91 -2.88 10.00
CA ARG A 91 12.34 -2.70 9.81
C ARG A 91 12.71 -3.17 8.40
N VAL A 92 13.50 -2.37 7.69
CA VAL A 92 14.05 -2.73 6.38
C VAL A 92 15.51 -3.11 6.58
N ASP A 93 15.90 -4.25 6.04
CA ASP A 93 17.28 -4.74 6.02
C ASP A 93 17.69 -5.13 4.61
N VAL A 94 18.96 -4.92 4.28
CA VAL A 94 19.56 -5.41 3.03
C VAL A 94 20.44 -6.61 3.35
N GLN A 95 20.22 -7.73 2.68
CA GLN A 95 21.02 -8.94 2.83
C GLN A 95 21.39 -9.46 1.44
N ASP A 96 22.65 -9.25 1.05
CA ASP A 96 23.17 -9.55 -0.28
C ASP A 96 22.31 -8.91 -1.39
N VAL A 97 21.65 -9.72 -2.22
CA VAL A 97 20.75 -9.27 -3.29
C VAL A 97 19.32 -8.97 -2.84
N PHE A 98 18.99 -9.18 -1.57
CA PHE A 98 17.63 -8.98 -1.06
C PHE A 98 17.49 -7.70 -0.25
N VAL A 99 16.36 -7.01 -0.44
CA VAL A 99 15.87 -5.97 0.47
C VAL A 99 14.63 -6.51 1.17
N MET A 100 14.75 -6.78 2.47
CA MET A 100 13.76 -7.49 3.26
C MET A 100 13.10 -6.60 4.30
N LEU A 101 11.81 -6.85 4.49
CA LEU A 101 10.96 -6.21 5.48
C LEU A 101 10.72 -7.18 6.64
N PHE A 102 10.93 -6.69 7.86
CA PHE A 102 10.74 -7.44 9.10
C PHE A 102 9.77 -6.70 10.02
N ASP A 103 8.99 -7.44 10.80
CA ASP A 103 8.25 -6.87 11.93
C ASP A 103 9.25 -6.43 13.01
N LYS A 104 9.23 -5.15 13.40
CA LYS A 104 10.09 -4.60 14.45
C LYS A 104 9.90 -5.30 15.80
N ARG A 105 8.70 -5.79 16.09
CA ARG A 105 8.37 -6.49 17.35
C ARG A 105 8.87 -7.93 17.35
N SER A 106 9.02 -8.54 16.17
CA SER A 106 9.47 -9.94 16.02
C SER A 106 10.27 -10.14 14.73
N PRO A 107 11.54 -9.70 14.67
CA PRO A 107 12.32 -9.68 13.44
C PRO A 107 12.98 -11.03 13.12
N SER A 108 12.38 -12.15 13.55
CA SER A 108 12.98 -13.48 13.39
C SER A 108 12.95 -13.99 11.95
N ASN A 109 11.94 -13.57 11.17
CA ASN A 109 11.77 -13.95 9.77
C ASN A 109 11.25 -12.75 8.96
N ALA A 110 11.67 -12.67 7.70
CA ALA A 110 11.16 -11.66 6.78
C ALA A 110 9.66 -11.86 6.56
N MET A 111 8.93 -10.76 6.58
CA MET A 111 7.50 -10.77 6.25
C MET A 111 7.28 -10.47 4.76
N ALA A 112 8.17 -9.72 4.13
CA ALA A 112 8.11 -9.39 2.70
C ALA A 112 9.49 -8.97 2.21
N GLY A 113 9.66 -8.85 0.90
CA GLY A 113 10.88 -8.29 0.34
C GLY A 113 10.94 -8.35 -1.17
N VAL A 114 12.02 -7.78 -1.70
CA VAL A 114 12.38 -7.85 -3.12
C VAL A 114 13.79 -8.43 -3.28
N ARG A 115 14.04 -9.09 -4.40
CA ARG A 115 15.38 -9.47 -4.86
C ARG A 115 15.81 -8.59 -6.01
N LEU A 116 17.10 -8.25 -6.03
CA LEU A 116 17.76 -7.54 -7.11
C LEU A 116 18.68 -8.49 -7.87
N MET A 117 18.44 -8.67 -9.17
CA MET A 117 19.32 -9.39 -10.09
C MET A 117 19.63 -8.49 -11.27
N ASP A 118 20.90 -8.43 -11.67
CA ASP A 118 21.38 -7.59 -12.77
C ASP A 118 20.94 -6.11 -12.66
N GLY A 119 20.90 -5.60 -11.42
CA GLY A 119 20.52 -4.22 -11.10
C GLY A 119 19.02 -3.92 -11.18
N LYS A 120 18.18 -4.94 -11.32
CA LYS A 120 16.72 -4.83 -11.42
C LYS A 120 16.00 -5.76 -10.44
N VAL A 121 14.78 -5.41 -10.08
CA VAL A 121 13.91 -6.28 -9.28
C VAL A 121 13.42 -7.43 -10.16
N ASP A 122 13.71 -8.66 -9.77
CA ASP A 122 13.26 -9.86 -10.52
C ASP A 122 12.33 -10.77 -9.70
N TYR A 123 12.21 -10.49 -8.40
CA TYR A 123 11.39 -11.25 -7.47
C TYR A 123 10.84 -10.37 -6.36
N ILE A 124 9.57 -10.57 -6.03
CA ILE A 124 8.87 -9.98 -4.89
C ILE A 124 8.22 -11.12 -4.10
N PHE A 125 8.30 -11.07 -2.78
CA PHE A 125 7.58 -12.02 -1.93
C PHE A 125 6.90 -11.34 -0.75
N ILE A 126 5.80 -11.93 -0.32
CA ILE A 126 5.10 -11.62 0.93
C ILE A 126 4.71 -12.92 1.63
N THR A 127 4.80 -12.95 2.96
CA THR A 127 4.44 -14.11 3.78
C THR A 127 3.21 -13.82 4.62
N GLN A 128 2.67 -14.84 5.29
CA GLN A 128 1.51 -14.67 6.19
C GLN A 128 1.73 -13.60 7.28
N ARG A 129 2.98 -13.33 7.66
CA ARG A 129 3.32 -12.27 8.62
C ARG A 129 2.98 -10.89 8.07
N PHE A 130 3.00 -10.72 6.76
CA PHE A 130 2.62 -9.49 6.07
C PHE A 130 1.11 -9.32 5.89
N ALA A 131 0.30 -10.33 6.21
CA ALA A 131 -1.15 -10.32 5.95
C ALA A 131 -1.95 -9.23 6.71
N HIS A 132 -1.32 -8.54 7.65
CA HIS A 132 -1.91 -7.38 8.32
C HIS A 132 -1.71 -6.07 7.54
N LEU A 133 -0.72 -6.03 6.64
CA LEU A 133 -0.44 -4.92 5.73
C LEU A 133 -0.98 -5.17 4.32
N ALA A 134 -1.15 -6.43 3.93
CA ALA A 134 -1.69 -6.78 2.62
C ALA A 134 -3.18 -6.38 2.46
N ALA A 135 -3.59 -6.20 1.21
CA ALA A 135 -4.96 -5.95 0.78
C ALA A 135 -5.44 -7.01 -0.25
N GLY A 136 -6.73 -6.96 -0.58
CA GLY A 136 -7.34 -7.77 -1.64
C GLY A 136 -7.22 -9.28 -1.46
N VAL A 137 -7.17 -10.00 -2.59
CA VAL A 137 -7.15 -11.48 -2.60
C VAL A 137 -5.91 -12.04 -1.89
N PHE A 138 -4.76 -11.38 -1.98
CA PHE A 138 -3.53 -11.88 -1.36
C PHE A 138 -3.58 -11.81 0.16
N ARG A 139 -4.26 -10.81 0.74
CA ARG A 139 -4.53 -10.80 2.19
C ARG A 139 -5.32 -12.03 2.62
N LEU A 140 -6.31 -12.44 1.81
CA LEU A 140 -7.14 -13.60 2.13
C LEU A 140 -6.34 -14.89 2.00
N VAL A 141 -5.58 -15.06 0.92
CA VAL A 141 -4.70 -16.22 0.73
C VAL A 141 -3.70 -16.35 1.88
N LEU A 142 -3.04 -15.26 2.26
CA LEU A 142 -2.07 -15.23 3.36
C LEU A 142 -2.67 -15.49 4.75
N ARG A 143 -3.99 -15.32 4.91
CA ARG A 143 -4.73 -15.63 6.15
C ARG A 143 -5.42 -17.00 6.10
N GLY A 144 -5.42 -17.64 4.95
CA GLY A 144 -6.13 -18.89 4.73
C GLY A 144 -5.48 -20.06 5.47
N GLU A 145 -6.21 -21.16 5.52
CA GLU A 145 -5.82 -22.36 6.27
C GLU A 145 -5.07 -23.39 5.42
N GLY A 146 -4.97 -23.19 4.10
CA GLY A 146 -4.20 -24.08 3.23
C GLY A 146 -4.55 -24.01 1.75
N ILE A 147 -4.11 -25.04 1.02
CA ILE A 147 -4.19 -25.16 -0.45
C ILE A 147 -5.63 -25.06 -0.97
N ASP A 148 -6.58 -25.72 -0.32
CA ASP A 148 -7.97 -25.74 -0.79
C ASP A 148 -8.63 -24.36 -0.71
N GLU A 149 -8.28 -23.56 0.28
CA GLU A 149 -8.78 -22.19 0.40
C GLU A 149 -8.14 -21.28 -0.66
N ALA A 150 -6.82 -21.42 -0.90
CA ALA A 150 -6.17 -20.71 -1.97
C ALA A 150 -6.79 -21.04 -3.34
N ARG A 151 -7.10 -22.32 -3.64
CA ARG A 151 -7.80 -22.71 -4.87
C ARG A 151 -9.22 -22.14 -4.99
N LYS A 152 -9.93 -21.96 -3.87
CA LYS A 152 -11.24 -21.30 -3.88
C LYS A 152 -11.12 -19.82 -4.20
N LEU A 153 -10.09 -19.15 -3.69
CA LEU A 153 -9.85 -17.72 -3.88
C LEU A 153 -9.26 -17.39 -5.25
N LEU A 154 -8.32 -18.20 -5.71
CA LEU A 154 -7.49 -17.95 -6.90
C LEU A 154 -7.92 -18.75 -8.11
N GLY A 155 -8.82 -19.72 -7.93
CA GLY A 155 -9.14 -20.71 -8.95
C GLY A 155 -8.04 -21.77 -9.10
N LYS A 156 -8.15 -22.52 -10.20
CA LYS A 156 -7.26 -23.63 -10.51
C LYS A 156 -5.89 -23.11 -10.99
N GLU A 157 -4.84 -23.60 -10.38
CA GLU A 157 -3.46 -23.40 -10.80
C GLU A 157 -3.19 -24.04 -12.18
N GLU A 158 -2.18 -23.53 -12.89
CA GLU A 158 -1.74 -24.10 -14.17
C GLU A 158 -1.02 -25.43 -13.94
N PHE A 159 -0.15 -25.46 -12.92
CA PHE A 159 0.51 -26.67 -12.44
C PHE A 159 0.90 -26.52 -10.97
N ALA A 160 1.04 -27.66 -10.29
CA ALA A 160 1.52 -27.73 -8.92
C ALA A 160 2.83 -28.53 -8.85
N GLU A 161 3.73 -28.10 -7.99
CA GLU A 161 4.94 -28.86 -7.62
C GLU A 161 4.81 -29.30 -6.17
N ASP A 162 4.58 -30.60 -5.97
CA ASP A 162 4.49 -31.20 -4.65
C ASP A 162 5.83 -31.86 -4.29
N GLN A 163 6.45 -31.37 -3.23
CA GLN A 163 7.64 -31.95 -2.61
C GLN A 163 7.33 -32.36 -1.17
N THR A 164 8.20 -33.19 -0.59
CA THR A 164 8.03 -33.68 0.79
C THR A 164 7.90 -32.55 1.82
N THR A 165 8.55 -31.41 1.56
CA THR A 165 8.63 -30.28 2.50
C THR A 165 7.77 -29.08 2.11
N PHE A 166 7.30 -29.01 0.86
CA PHE A 166 6.51 -27.88 0.39
C PHE A 166 5.65 -28.23 -0.82
N THR A 167 4.61 -27.43 -1.04
CA THR A 167 3.80 -27.43 -2.26
C THR A 167 3.84 -26.05 -2.89
N LYS A 168 4.08 -25.96 -4.20
CA LYS A 168 3.93 -24.73 -4.99
C LYS A 168 2.73 -24.84 -5.91
N LEU A 169 1.87 -23.83 -5.88
CA LEU A 169 0.81 -23.64 -6.86
C LEU A 169 1.23 -22.53 -7.82
N ASN A 170 1.37 -22.85 -9.11
CA ASN A 170 1.86 -21.92 -10.12
C ASN A 170 0.70 -21.37 -10.96
N TYR A 171 0.66 -20.05 -11.07
CA TYR A 171 -0.33 -19.29 -11.83
C TYR A 171 0.41 -18.34 -12.79
N LYS A 172 -0.25 -17.94 -13.88
CA LYS A 172 0.26 -16.95 -14.84
C LYS A 172 1.64 -17.33 -15.40
N GLY A 173 1.81 -18.57 -15.85
CA GLY A 173 3.08 -19.07 -16.38
C GLY A 173 4.20 -19.14 -15.33
N GLY A 174 3.88 -19.27 -14.04
CA GLY A 174 4.85 -19.25 -12.94
C GLY A 174 5.28 -17.85 -12.49
N ALA A 175 4.71 -16.80 -13.08
CA ALA A 175 4.94 -15.43 -12.64
C ALA A 175 4.27 -15.11 -11.29
N LEU A 176 3.26 -15.90 -10.89
CA LEU A 176 2.64 -15.88 -9.57
C LEU A 176 2.70 -17.29 -8.97
N VAL A 177 3.30 -17.41 -7.78
CA VAL A 177 3.41 -18.69 -7.08
C VAL A 177 2.88 -18.57 -5.66
N ILE A 178 2.08 -19.54 -5.23
CA ILE A 178 1.69 -19.70 -3.84
C ILE A 178 2.46 -20.90 -3.27
N LEU A 179 3.37 -20.63 -2.34
CA LEU A 179 4.20 -21.62 -1.68
C LEU A 179 3.63 -21.94 -0.30
N PHE A 180 3.37 -23.22 -0.06
CA PHE A 180 2.99 -23.78 1.24
C PHE A 180 4.15 -24.59 1.79
N SER A 181 4.67 -24.21 2.96
CA SER A 181 5.73 -24.92 3.68
C SER A 181 5.31 -25.17 5.12
N GLY A 182 4.82 -26.37 5.41
CA GLY A 182 4.17 -26.67 6.68
C GLY A 182 2.92 -25.83 6.87
N ARG A 183 2.94 -24.88 7.82
CA ARG A 183 1.85 -23.91 8.03
C ARG A 183 2.13 -22.54 7.42
N ASP A 184 3.33 -22.33 6.88
CA ASP A 184 3.72 -21.04 6.34
C ASP A 184 3.24 -20.90 4.90
N ILE A 185 2.58 -19.77 4.61
CA ILE A 185 2.14 -19.39 3.27
C ILE A 185 2.98 -18.20 2.78
N THR A 186 3.52 -18.33 1.57
CA THR A 186 4.22 -17.27 0.85
C THR A 186 3.58 -17.07 -0.51
N VAL A 187 3.38 -15.80 -0.88
CA VAL A 187 3.01 -15.38 -2.23
C VAL A 187 4.25 -14.82 -2.88
N GLU A 188 4.58 -15.30 -4.06
CA GLU A 188 5.75 -14.92 -4.83
C GLU A 188 5.35 -14.37 -6.20
N PHE A 189 6.03 -13.31 -6.62
CA PHE A 189 5.94 -12.75 -7.95
C PHE A 189 7.30 -12.80 -8.61
N ASN A 190 7.37 -13.40 -9.79
CA ASN A 190 8.60 -13.54 -10.57
C ASN A 190 8.49 -12.71 -11.85
N ALA A 191 9.60 -12.09 -12.26
CA ALA A 191 9.76 -11.73 -13.67
C ALA A 191 9.78 -13.06 -14.44
N GLY A 192 8.67 -13.41 -15.09
CA GLY A 192 8.45 -14.72 -15.69
C GLY A 192 9.63 -15.21 -16.55
N VAL A 193 9.79 -16.54 -16.62
CA VAL A 193 10.82 -17.22 -17.42
C VAL A 193 10.56 -17.03 -18.91
#